data_AF-A0A414GZY4-F1
#
_entry.id   AF-A0A414GZY4-F1
#
_cell.length_a   1.000
_cell.length_b   1.000
_cell.length_c   1.000
_cell.angle_alpha   90.00
_cell.angle_beta   90.00
_cell.angle_gamma   90.00
#
_symmetry.space_group_name_H-M   'P 1'
#
loop_
_entity.id
_entity.type
_entity.pdbx_description
1 polymer ?
#
loop_
_entity_poly.entity_id
_entity_poly.type
_entity_poly.pdbx_seq_one_letter_code
_entity_poly.pdbx_strand_id
1 'polypeptide(L)'
;MKTLSFFISVIVALFVFTNNICAQNEVKVSNGKSYVYDYKNQKIYRQTLNRSFQQDKILDNFVAKQTTPVNNLYIEVLSPARLEELKSEKIATTFICDSYGKVKSVEFLFFKEPFLSVDEIERLEEAFLNYTFDLKVYGDKQDSNLYKFAIACFFSKL
;
A
#
# COMPACT_ATOMS: atom_id res chain seq x y z
N MET A 1 42.94 28.03 -54.06
CA MET A 1 41.62 28.70 -54.23
C MET A 1 40.67 27.68 -54.88
N LYS A 2 39.51 27.27 -54.38
CA LYS A 2 38.69 27.54 -53.19
C LYS A 2 37.88 26.26 -52.95
N THR A 3 38.03 25.70 -51.74
CA THR A 3 36.95 25.21 -50.85
C THR A 3 35.52 25.13 -51.43
N LEU A 4 34.94 23.93 -51.51
CA LEU A 4 33.59 23.74 -50.99
C LEU A 4 33.40 22.32 -50.48
N SER A 5 33.53 22.22 -49.17
CA SER A 5 33.20 21.08 -48.35
C SER A 5 31.67 20.95 -48.28
N PHE A 6 31.12 19.80 -48.65
CA PHE A 6 29.76 19.43 -48.26
C PHE A 6 29.85 18.15 -47.42
N PHE A 7 30.16 18.36 -46.14
CA PHE A 7 29.82 17.41 -45.09
C PHE A 7 28.30 17.28 -45.04
N ILE A 8 27.76 16.22 -45.63
CA ILE A 8 26.43 15.74 -45.25
C ILE A 8 26.63 15.05 -43.90
N SER A 9 26.52 15.85 -42.84
CA SER A 9 26.32 15.38 -41.48
C SER A 9 25.00 14.61 -41.44
N VAL A 10 25.09 13.30 -41.62
CA VAL A 10 24.03 12.40 -41.17
C VAL A 10 24.06 12.47 -39.65
N ILE A 11 23.23 13.37 -39.12
CA ILE A 11 22.88 13.38 -37.71
C ILE A 11 22.25 12.02 -37.43
N VAL A 12 23.07 11.08 -36.99
CA VAL A 12 22.61 9.91 -36.24
C VAL A 12 21.99 10.52 -34.98
N ALA A 13 20.68 10.73 -35.03
CA ALA A 13 19.90 10.97 -33.83
C ALA A 13 20.13 9.75 -32.95
N LEU A 14 21.06 9.89 -32.01
CA LEU A 14 21.07 9.13 -30.77
C LEU A 14 19.64 9.24 -30.25
N PHE A 15 18.85 8.20 -30.48
CA PHE A 15 17.70 7.88 -29.65
C PHE A 15 18.29 7.62 -28.27
N VAL A 16 18.55 8.70 -27.55
CA VAL A 16 18.53 8.69 -26.11
C VAL A 16 17.08 8.37 -25.81
N PHE A 17 16.77 7.07 -25.72
CA PHE A 17 15.66 6.63 -24.90
C PHE A 17 16.00 7.18 -23.51
N THR A 18 15.55 8.40 -23.24
CA THR A 18 15.32 8.83 -21.88
C THR A 18 14.36 7.78 -21.37
N ASN A 19 14.89 6.83 -20.63
CA ASN A 19 14.09 5.91 -19.85
C ASN A 19 13.34 6.80 -18.85
N ASN A 20 12.23 7.39 -19.29
CA ASN A 20 11.07 7.47 -18.45
C ASN A 20 10.72 6.02 -18.16
N ILE A 21 11.44 5.42 -17.21
CA ILE A 21 10.90 4.30 -16.45
C ILE A 21 9.72 4.93 -15.72
N CYS A 22 8.60 5.05 -16.44
CA CYS A 22 7.32 5.24 -15.82
C CYS A 22 7.26 4.09 -14.82
N ALA A 23 7.27 4.41 -13.52
CA ALA A 23 7.14 3.43 -12.47
C ALA A 23 5.82 2.70 -12.74
N GLN A 24 5.89 1.58 -13.46
CA GLN A 24 4.73 0.80 -13.83
C GLN A 24 4.29 0.09 -12.57
N ASN A 25 2.99 0.15 -12.30
CA ASN A 25 2.43 -0.65 -11.24
C ASN A 25 2.65 -2.13 -11.58
N GLU A 26 3.28 -2.87 -10.67
CA GLU A 26 3.40 -4.31 -10.80
C GLU A 26 2.16 -4.96 -10.17
N VAL A 27 1.69 -6.08 -10.72
CA VAL A 27 0.61 -6.87 -10.11
C VAL A 27 1.16 -8.24 -9.75
N LYS A 28 1.07 -8.59 -8.47
CA LYS A 28 1.45 -9.93 -7.98
C LYS A 28 0.21 -10.66 -7.49
N VAL A 29 0.23 -11.99 -7.58
CA VAL A 29 -0.88 -12.83 -7.18
C VAL A 29 -0.43 -13.76 -6.06
N SER A 30 -1.22 -13.84 -5.00
CA SER A 30 -1.09 -14.86 -3.95
C SER A 30 -2.48 -15.37 -3.59
N ASN A 31 -2.62 -16.69 -3.42
CA ASN A 31 -3.88 -17.33 -3.06
C ASN A 31 -5.10 -16.87 -3.91
N GLY A 32 -4.87 -16.68 -5.22
CA GLY A 32 -5.90 -16.20 -6.17
C GLY A 32 -6.30 -14.71 -6.03
N LYS A 33 -5.63 -13.94 -5.16
CA LYS A 33 -5.85 -12.51 -4.94
C LYS A 33 -4.76 -11.70 -5.64
N SER A 34 -5.16 -10.67 -6.38
CA SER A 34 -4.25 -9.76 -7.08
C SER A 34 -3.95 -8.51 -6.26
N TYR A 35 -2.66 -8.24 -6.06
CA TYR A 35 -2.13 -7.09 -5.34
C TYR A 35 -1.39 -6.15 -6.29
N VAL A 36 -1.79 -4.89 -6.29
CA VAL A 36 -1.15 -3.83 -7.08
C VAL A 36 -0.05 -3.20 -6.24
N TYR A 37 1.18 -3.24 -6.75
CA TYR A 37 2.35 -2.56 -6.23
C TYR A 37 2.46 -1.22 -6.94
N ASP A 38 1.91 -0.18 -6.31
CA ASP A 38 1.92 1.18 -6.80
C ASP A 38 3.16 1.90 -6.27
N TYR A 39 4.26 1.75 -7.02
CA TYR A 39 5.55 2.34 -6.69
C TYR A 39 5.52 3.86 -6.68
N LYS A 40 4.67 4.47 -7.51
CA LYS A 40 4.53 5.93 -7.58
C LYS A 40 3.94 6.48 -6.28
N ASN A 41 2.92 5.82 -5.74
CA ASN A 41 2.26 6.23 -4.50
C ASN A 41 2.74 5.47 -3.27
N GLN A 42 3.82 4.69 -3.42
CA GLN A 42 4.45 3.89 -2.38
C GLN A 42 3.48 3.00 -1.59
N LYS A 43 2.54 2.35 -2.28
CA LYS A 43 1.52 1.52 -1.63
C LYS A 43 1.24 0.20 -2.33
N ILE A 44 0.81 -0.79 -1.55
CA ILE A 44 0.33 -2.08 -2.02
C ILE A 44 -1.11 -2.25 -1.57
N TYR A 45 -2.00 -2.67 -2.48
CA TYR A 45 -3.40 -2.89 -2.16
C TYR A 45 -4.01 -3.96 -3.05
N ARG A 46 -5.07 -4.61 -2.55
CA ARG A 46 -5.83 -5.58 -3.33
C ARG A 46 -6.66 -4.89 -4.42
N GLN A 47 -6.47 -5.34 -5.66
CA GLN A 47 -7.03 -4.69 -6.85
C GLN A 47 -8.56 -4.62 -6.83
N THR A 48 -9.22 -5.70 -6.39
CA THR A 48 -10.69 -5.82 -6.39
C THR A 48 -11.35 -4.93 -5.35
N LEU A 49 -10.78 -4.84 -4.15
CA LEU A 49 -11.34 -4.08 -3.03
C LEU A 49 -11.18 -2.56 -3.23
N ASN A 50 -10.06 -2.09 -3.78
CA ASN A 50 -9.87 -0.64 -3.95
C ASN A 50 -10.90 -0.03 -4.93
N ARG A 51 -11.34 -0.79 -5.94
CA ARG A 51 -12.37 -0.32 -6.89
C ARG A 51 -13.75 -0.18 -6.25
N SER A 52 -14.12 -1.02 -5.27
CA SER A 52 -15.45 -0.96 -4.66
C SER A 52 -15.65 0.30 -3.81
N PHE A 53 -14.60 0.77 -3.13
CA PHE A 53 -14.70 1.90 -2.21
C PHE A 53 -14.61 3.28 -2.86
N GLN A 54 -14.43 3.36 -4.19
CA GLN A 54 -14.36 4.66 -4.87
C GLN A 54 -15.70 5.41 -4.90
N GLN A 55 -16.81 4.75 -4.57
CA GLN A 55 -18.16 5.35 -4.54
C GLN A 55 -18.62 5.73 -3.12
N ASP A 56 -17.91 5.29 -2.09
CA ASP A 56 -18.33 5.44 -0.71
C ASP A 56 -17.81 6.75 -0.08
N LYS A 57 -18.62 7.33 0.81
CA LYS A 57 -18.25 8.55 1.55
C LYS A 57 -17.31 8.20 2.69
N ILE A 58 -16.07 8.66 2.60
CA ILE A 58 -15.09 8.60 3.68
C ILE A 58 -15.32 9.79 4.62
N LEU A 59 -15.45 9.52 5.93
CA LEU A 59 -15.67 10.54 6.96
C LEU A 59 -14.49 10.63 7.93
N ASP A 60 -14.19 11.85 8.40
CA ASP A 60 -13.04 12.14 9.27
C ASP A 60 -13.41 12.40 10.74
N ASN A 61 -14.71 12.51 11.06
CA ASN A 61 -15.21 12.78 12.42
C ASN A 61 -15.39 11.50 13.24
N PHE A 62 -14.28 10.84 13.56
CA PHE A 62 -14.28 9.60 14.33
C PHE A 62 -13.02 9.44 15.19
N VAL A 63 -13.09 8.51 16.14
CA VAL A 63 -11.93 7.96 16.86
C VAL A 63 -11.96 6.46 16.69
N ALA A 64 -10.87 5.88 16.17
CA ALA A 64 -10.68 4.44 16.11
C ALA A 64 -9.71 4.01 17.22
N LYS A 65 -10.18 3.15 18.12
CA LYS A 65 -9.35 2.53 19.16
C LYS A 65 -9.03 1.10 18.78
N GLN A 66 -7.81 0.70 19.10
CA GLN A 66 -7.36 -0.68 18.93
C GLN A 66 -7.96 -1.55 20.04
N THR A 67 -8.67 -2.61 19.67
CA THR A 67 -9.23 -3.61 20.61
C THR A 67 -8.12 -4.50 21.15
N THR A 68 -7.18 -4.86 20.30
CA THR A 68 -5.84 -5.38 20.63
C THR A 68 -4.78 -4.62 19.83
N PRO A 69 -3.52 -4.53 20.29
CA PRO A 69 -2.49 -3.84 19.51
C PRO A 69 -2.37 -4.42 18.10
N VAL A 70 -2.54 -3.59 17.08
CA VAL A 70 -2.45 -3.98 15.65
C VAL A 70 -1.08 -4.59 15.33
N ASN A 71 -0.04 -4.16 16.05
CA ASN A 71 1.30 -4.73 16.00
C ASN A 71 1.35 -6.23 16.30
N ASN A 72 0.43 -6.76 17.12
CA ASN A 72 0.39 -8.19 17.43
C ASN A 72 0.09 -9.02 16.17
N LEU A 73 -0.72 -8.50 15.23
CA LEU A 73 -1.02 -9.21 13.98
C LEU A 73 0.22 -9.35 13.09
N TYR A 74 1.14 -8.38 13.14
CA TYR A 74 2.43 -8.52 12.48
C TYR A 74 3.28 -9.63 13.11
N ILE A 75 3.29 -9.72 14.44
CA ILE A 75 4.02 -10.75 15.19
C ILE A 75 3.45 -12.14 14.93
N GLU A 76 2.12 -12.26 14.82
CA GLU A 76 1.45 -13.53 14.57
C GLU A 76 1.66 -14.04 13.13
N VAL A 77 1.73 -13.13 12.15
CA VAL A 77 1.84 -13.51 10.73
C VAL A 77 3.28 -13.72 10.28
N LEU A 78 4.22 -12.91 10.80
CA LEU A 78 5.63 -12.94 10.41
C LEU A 78 6.43 -13.81 11.38
N SER A 79 7.36 -14.62 10.84
CA SER A 79 8.20 -15.46 11.70
C SER A 79 9.17 -14.59 12.54
N PRO A 80 9.64 -15.08 13.70
CA PRO A 80 10.61 -14.34 14.50
C PRO A 80 11.89 -13.97 13.74
N ALA A 81 12.41 -14.89 12.91
CA ALA A 81 13.57 -14.62 12.06
C ALA A 81 13.29 -13.48 11.07
N ARG A 82 12.08 -13.46 10.50
CA ARG A 82 11.66 -12.43 9.57
C ARG A 82 11.51 -11.06 10.24
N LEU A 83 11.00 -11.01 11.47
CA LEU A 83 10.91 -9.77 12.24
C LEU A 83 12.30 -9.18 12.52
N GLU A 84 13.29 -10.01 12.82
CA GLU A 84 14.68 -9.56 13.01
C GLU A 84 15.29 -8.98 11.72
N GLU A 85 15.02 -9.58 10.55
CA GLU A 85 15.43 -9.03 9.25
C GLU A 85 14.80 -7.65 8.98
N LEU A 86 13.57 -7.44 9.46
CA LEU A 86 12.80 -6.21 9.22
C LEU A 86 13.06 -5.12 10.26
N LYS A 87 13.95 -5.32 11.24
CA LYS A 87 14.13 -4.41 12.39
C LYS A 87 14.40 -2.94 12.02
N SER A 88 15.05 -2.68 10.89
CA SER A 88 15.30 -1.32 10.37
C SER A 88 14.14 -0.71 9.59
N GLU A 89 13.15 -1.53 9.24
CA GLU A 89 12.02 -1.14 8.41
C GLU A 89 10.87 -0.57 9.25
N LYS A 90 10.00 0.13 8.53
CA LYS A 90 8.73 0.63 9.04
C LYS A 90 7.70 0.58 7.93
N ILE A 91 6.45 0.40 8.31
CA ILE A 91 5.31 0.35 7.40
C ILE A 91 4.16 1.13 8.01
N ALA A 92 3.33 1.76 7.17
CA ALA A 92 2.04 2.26 7.62
C ALA A 92 0.94 1.46 6.96
N THR A 93 -0.05 1.05 7.74
CA THR A 93 -1.22 0.35 7.23
C THR A 93 -2.39 1.29 7.27
N THR A 94 -2.97 1.55 6.11
CA THR A 94 -4.22 2.28 6.00
C THR A 94 -5.38 1.30 6.03
N PHE A 95 -6.31 1.53 6.93
CA PHE A 95 -7.52 0.76 7.10
C PHE A 95 -8.69 1.54 6.57
N ILE A 96 -9.60 0.84 5.90
CA ILE A 96 -10.95 1.32 5.61
C ILE A 96 -11.90 0.43 6.41
N CYS A 97 -12.66 1.03 7.31
CA CYS A 97 -13.62 0.33 8.17
C CYS A 97 -15.05 0.76 7.88
N ASP A 98 -16.01 -0.13 8.13
CA ASP A 98 -17.41 0.27 8.22
C ASP A 98 -17.72 1.01 9.52
N SER A 99 -18.97 1.44 9.66
CA SER A 99 -19.46 2.18 10.83
C SER A 99 -19.46 1.40 12.14
N TYR A 100 -19.20 0.08 12.10
CA TYR A 100 -19.04 -0.80 13.26
C TYR A 100 -17.55 -1.05 13.58
N GLY A 101 -16.63 -0.44 12.83
CA GLY A 101 -15.19 -0.62 13.01
C GLY A 101 -14.65 -1.90 12.37
N LYS A 102 -15.47 -2.67 11.63
CA LYS A 102 -15.01 -3.87 10.93
C LYS A 102 -14.21 -3.46 9.70
N VAL A 103 -12.98 -3.97 9.60
CA VAL A 103 -12.09 -3.68 8.47
C VAL A 103 -12.67 -4.27 7.19
N LYS A 104 -12.73 -3.46 6.14
CA LYS A 104 -13.19 -3.82 4.79
C LYS A 104 -12.08 -3.83 3.74
N SER A 105 -11.05 -3.01 3.96
CA SER A 105 -9.88 -2.94 3.07
C SER A 105 -8.65 -2.47 3.80
N VAL A 106 -7.51 -2.86 3.25
CA VAL A 106 -6.18 -2.51 3.74
C VAL A 106 -5.32 -2.01 2.58
N GLU A 107 -4.57 -0.94 2.82
CA GLU A 107 -3.47 -0.51 1.95
C GLU A 107 -2.17 -0.48 2.79
N PHE A 108 -1.10 -1.05 2.25
CA PHE A 108 0.21 -1.07 2.89
C PHE A 108 1.10 0.01 2.28
N LEU A 109 1.54 0.97 3.09
CA LEU A 109 2.39 2.08 2.67
C LEU A 109 3.83 1.79 3.08
N PHE A 110 4.71 1.72 2.09
CA PHE A 110 6.15 1.58 2.27
C PHE A 110 6.85 2.93 2.10
N PHE A 111 8.05 3.08 2.68
CA PHE A 111 8.77 4.37 2.64
C PHE A 111 9.93 4.41 1.66
N LYS A 112 10.48 3.23 1.32
CA LYS A 112 11.58 3.08 0.36
C LYS A 112 11.15 2.14 -0.76
N GLU A 113 11.14 0.86 -0.47
CA GLU A 113 10.76 -0.20 -1.40
C GLU A 113 9.87 -1.23 -0.69
N PRO A 114 9.02 -1.96 -1.44
CA PRO A 114 8.31 -3.11 -0.92
C PRO A 114 9.28 -4.17 -0.40
N PHE A 115 9.30 -4.38 0.92
CA PHE A 115 10.12 -5.41 1.54
C PHE A 115 9.33 -6.68 1.90
N LEU A 116 8.00 -6.60 1.97
CA LEU A 116 7.14 -7.76 2.20
C LEU A 116 6.86 -8.49 0.88
N SER A 117 7.00 -9.81 0.91
CA SER A 117 6.56 -10.70 -0.17
C SER A 117 5.04 -10.65 -0.34
N VAL A 118 4.56 -11.06 -1.52
CA VAL A 118 3.11 -11.07 -1.79
C VAL A 118 2.35 -12.02 -0.84
N ASP A 119 2.97 -13.12 -0.42
CA ASP A 119 2.38 -14.07 0.54
C ASP A 119 2.32 -13.50 1.97
N GLU A 120 3.27 -12.67 2.36
CA GLU A 120 3.20 -11.94 3.65
C GLU A 120 2.11 -10.86 3.59
N ILE A 121 2.02 -10.12 2.48
CA ILE A 121 0.97 -9.11 2.27
C ILE A 121 -0.42 -9.75 2.32
N GLU A 122 -0.59 -10.91 1.68
CA GLU A 122 -1.87 -11.63 1.64
C GLU A 122 -2.29 -12.09 3.04
N ARG A 123 -1.41 -12.77 3.78
CA ARG A 123 -1.71 -13.23 5.14
C ARG A 123 -1.96 -12.08 6.12
N LEU A 124 -1.20 -10.98 5.98
CA LEU A 124 -1.45 -9.77 6.77
C LEU A 124 -2.80 -9.15 6.43
N GLU A 125 -3.16 -9.05 5.14
CA GLU A 125 -4.48 -8.57 4.72
C GLU A 125 -5.58 -9.44 5.34
N GLU A 126 -5.47 -10.77 5.30
CA GLU A 126 -6.45 -11.66 5.93
C GLU A 126 -6.59 -11.43 7.43
N ALA A 127 -5.47 -11.32 8.15
CA ALA A 127 -5.47 -11.03 9.58
C ALA A 127 -6.15 -9.68 9.88
N PHE A 128 -5.83 -8.64 9.11
CA PHE A 128 -6.42 -7.31 9.27
C PHE A 128 -7.90 -7.25 8.88
N LEU A 129 -8.34 -7.96 7.83
CA LEU A 129 -9.76 -8.05 7.47
C LEU A 129 -10.58 -8.74 8.57
N ASN A 130 -9.97 -9.61 9.37
CA ASN A 130 -10.60 -10.23 10.54
C ASN A 130 -10.66 -9.30 11.76
N TYR A 131 -9.82 -8.27 11.81
CA TYR A 131 -9.77 -7.30 12.89
C TYR A 131 -11.00 -6.37 12.95
N THR A 132 -11.33 -5.91 14.15
CA THR A 132 -12.40 -4.92 14.40
C THR A 132 -11.88 -3.86 15.36
N PHE A 133 -11.95 -2.60 14.96
CA PHE A 133 -11.63 -1.44 15.79
C PHE A 133 -12.83 -1.05 16.66
N ASP A 134 -12.57 -0.53 17.86
CA ASP A 134 -13.59 0.16 18.64
C ASP A 134 -13.74 1.59 18.07
N LEU A 135 -14.73 1.75 17.20
CA LEU A 135 -14.96 2.98 16.45
C LEU A 135 -16.01 3.86 17.14
N LYS A 136 -15.60 5.05 17.58
CA LYS A 136 -16.51 6.09 18.05
C LYS A 136 -16.69 7.16 16.97
N VAL A 137 -17.88 7.18 16.37
CA VAL A 137 -18.26 8.17 15.35
C VAL A 137 -18.98 9.35 16.03
N TYR A 138 -18.68 10.56 15.59
CA TYR A 138 -19.40 11.77 16.03
C TYR A 138 -20.35 12.24 14.91
N GLY A 139 -21.65 12.31 15.23
CA GLY A 139 -22.71 12.66 14.28
C GLY A 139 -23.52 11.45 13.82
N ASP A 140 -24.26 11.60 12.71
CA ASP A 140 -25.16 10.56 12.21
C ASP A 140 -24.38 9.36 11.66
N LYS A 141 -24.49 8.24 12.38
CA LYS A 141 -23.96 6.94 11.94
C LYS A 141 -24.88 6.37 10.84
N GLN A 142 -24.37 6.27 9.62
CA GLN A 142 -25.02 5.53 8.54
C GLN A 142 -24.22 4.27 8.24
N ASP A 143 -24.90 3.17 7.93
CA ASP A 143 -24.27 1.88 7.65
C ASP A 143 -23.39 1.90 6.40
N SER A 144 -23.65 2.81 5.46
CA SER A 144 -22.86 3.01 4.24
C SER A 144 -21.60 3.87 4.45
N ASN A 145 -21.43 4.50 5.62
CA ASN A 145 -20.25 5.34 5.87
C ASN A 145 -19.01 4.47 6.04
N LEU A 146 -17.91 4.93 5.45
CA LEU A 146 -16.59 4.34 5.65
C LEU A 146 -15.66 5.30 6.35
N TYR A 147 -14.71 4.73 7.08
CA TYR A 147 -13.77 5.46 7.92
C TYR A 147 -12.37 5.02 7.56
N LYS A 148 -11.54 5.98 7.13
CA LYS A 148 -10.18 5.73 6.65
C LYS A 148 -9.16 6.33 7.60
N PHE A 149 -8.21 5.52 8.07
CA PHE A 149 -7.11 5.99 8.92
C PHE A 149 -5.89 5.10 8.74
N ALA A 150 -4.72 5.58 9.15
CA ALA A 150 -3.48 4.84 9.07
C ALA A 150 -2.85 4.60 10.45
N ILE A 151 -2.22 3.44 10.62
CA ILE A 151 -1.43 3.10 11.81
C ILE A 151 -0.04 2.72 11.35
N ALA A 152 0.99 3.33 11.95
CA ALA A 152 2.38 3.00 11.67
C ALA A 152 2.86 1.84 12.55
N CYS A 153 3.59 0.92 11.95
CA CYS A 153 4.33 -0.14 12.62
C CYS A 153 5.83 0.08 12.41
N PHE A 154 6.58 0.12 13.51
CA PHE A 154 8.03 0.18 13.52
C PHE A 154 8.54 -1.18 13.98
N PHE A 155 9.15 -1.95 13.08
CA PHE A 155 9.57 -3.33 13.36
C PHE A 155 10.65 -3.39 14.46
N SER A 156 11.43 -2.32 14.66
CA SER A 156 12.35 -2.18 15.79
C SER A 156 11.70 -2.18 17.18
N LYS A 157 10.37 -2.03 17.26
CA LYS A 157 9.59 -1.99 18.51
C LYS A 157 8.68 -3.20 18.70
N LEU A 158 8.77 -4.18 17.80
CA LEU A 158 8.06 -5.45 17.91
C LEU A 158 8.88 -6.46 18.72
#